data_AF-A0A7X0HB87-F1
#
_entry.id   AF-A0A7X0HB87-F1
#
_cell.length_a   1.000
_cell.length_b   1.000
_cell.length_c   1.000
_cell.angle_alpha   90.00
_cell.angle_beta   90.00
_cell.angle_gamma   90.00
#
_symmetry.space_group_name_H-M   'P 1'
#
loop_
_entity.id
_entity.type
_entity.pdbx_description
1 polymer ?
#
loop_
_entity_poly.entity_id
_entity_poly.type
_entity_poly.pdbx_seq_one_letter_code
_entity_poly.pdbx_strand_id
1 'polypeptide(L)'
;MRTIAARLTLAALTVAAVGCDPSSQSPAESSQTDPATSAVQPAVAPPEVSPEQARHQEQQQRLSMRLTALDFFAERMWPGHDGEAGLNWLRTSAAGSGLELTRVMPEVVIERQGVAVRPAMMQAEGEWADVVGWLQAIEASPRRLILREVELHTLRNRVVAQLKVGILLDRPTGLTALAEMNVADLRNEELELAVSMIEAELRGKSQTLEQLGADASWSQPIAELTSLMPGSAKPVKLSIARTGNGERAQSFDGTFTLVVPDAGLVPDYIRTIQKHPGFADANLESLRNAGADWQRAAVTFTFTGQAEPTDTAALDVAAAAE
;
A
#
# COMPACT_ATOMS: atom_id res chain seq x y z
N MET A 1 39.60 -2.22 7.55
CA MET A 1 39.44 -2.72 8.94
C MET A 1 38.37 -1.88 9.63
N ARG A 2 37.45 -2.55 10.32
CA ARG A 2 36.42 -2.04 11.27
C ARG A 2 35.14 -1.42 10.67
N THR A 3 34.24 -2.35 10.37
CA THR A 3 32.78 -2.34 10.58
C THR A 3 32.28 -1.48 11.75
N ILE A 4 31.14 -0.79 11.54
CA ILE A 4 30.15 -0.54 12.58
C ILE A 4 28.77 -0.89 12.02
N ALA A 5 28.22 -1.99 12.52
CA ALA A 5 26.82 -2.33 12.45
C ALA A 5 26.11 -1.70 13.66
N ALA A 6 24.91 -1.17 13.46
CA ALA A 6 24.00 -0.88 14.56
C ALA A 6 22.56 -1.22 14.13
N ARG A 7 22.12 -2.41 14.57
CA ARG A 7 20.72 -2.82 14.65
C ARG A 7 20.06 -2.00 15.75
N LEU A 8 18.88 -1.45 15.49
CA LEU A 8 18.00 -0.90 16.54
C LEU A 8 16.76 -1.77 16.66
N THR A 9 16.68 -2.39 17.83
CA THR A 9 15.68 -3.36 18.25
C THR A 9 14.47 -2.63 18.82
N LEU A 10 13.31 -3.20 18.49
CA LEU A 10 11.96 -2.94 18.99
C LEU A 10 11.91 -2.84 20.54
N ALA A 11 11.28 -1.78 21.08
CA ALA A 11 10.95 -1.68 22.50
C ALA A 11 9.42 -1.80 22.68
N ALA A 12 9.00 -2.90 23.31
CA ALA A 12 7.66 -3.10 23.83
C ALA A 12 7.56 -2.46 25.23
N LEU A 13 6.49 -1.68 25.47
CA LEU A 13 6.16 -1.16 26.79
C LEU A 13 5.26 -2.17 27.53
N THR A 14 5.76 -2.71 28.64
CA THR A 14 4.98 -3.37 29.68
C THR A 14 4.85 -2.41 30.87
N VAL A 15 3.62 -2.10 31.26
CA VAL A 15 3.32 -1.40 32.52
C VAL A 15 3.08 -2.46 33.60
N ALA A 16 3.97 -2.51 34.60
CA ALA A 16 3.78 -3.26 35.83
C ALA A 16 3.55 -2.29 36.99
N ALA A 17 2.58 -2.64 37.82
CA ALA A 17 2.10 -1.91 38.98
C ALA A 17 2.92 -2.19 40.25
N VAL A 18 2.59 -1.41 41.28
CA VAL A 18 2.70 -1.67 42.74
C VAL A 18 3.97 -1.17 43.46
N GLY A 19 3.75 -0.42 44.55
CA GLY A 19 4.58 -0.53 45.75
C GLY A 19 4.73 0.74 46.59
N CYS A 20 4.09 0.75 47.77
CA CYS A 20 4.29 1.63 48.93
C CYS A 20 5.77 1.70 49.38
N ASP A 21 6.24 2.63 50.23
CA ASP A 21 5.85 2.85 51.65
C ASP A 21 6.74 4.00 52.26
N PRO A 22 6.83 4.25 53.60
CA PRO A 22 6.23 5.37 54.35
C PRO A 22 7.25 6.25 55.12
N SER A 23 6.74 7.05 56.08
CA SER A 23 7.43 7.77 57.19
C SER A 23 7.63 9.27 56.95
N SER A 24 7.46 10.21 57.88
CA SER A 24 6.97 10.26 59.27
C SER A 24 7.06 11.75 59.66
N GLN A 25 6.12 12.25 60.48
CA GLN A 25 6.34 13.14 61.64
C GLN A 25 5.15 14.09 61.92
N SER A 26 4.41 13.72 62.96
CA SER A 26 3.69 14.59 63.91
C SER A 26 4.72 15.28 64.85
N PRO A 27 4.41 16.31 65.69
CA PRO A 27 3.14 16.37 66.45
C PRO A 27 2.55 17.74 66.89
N ALA A 28 1.28 17.61 67.31
CA ALA A 28 0.62 18.14 68.52
C ALA A 28 -0.02 19.54 68.57
N GLU A 29 -1.14 19.51 69.30
CA GLU A 29 -1.91 20.56 70.01
C GLU A 29 -3.03 21.26 69.23
N SER A 30 -4.24 21.49 69.74
CA SER A 30 -4.99 21.02 70.92
C SER A 30 -6.45 21.47 70.71
N SER A 31 -7.40 20.69 71.24
CA SER A 31 -8.69 21.14 71.77
C SER A 31 -9.71 21.83 70.86
N GLN A 32 -10.83 21.16 70.58
CA GLN A 32 -12.18 21.49 71.10
C GLN A 32 -13.25 20.79 70.26
N THR A 33 -14.00 19.93 70.94
CA THR A 33 -15.20 19.25 70.46
C THR A 33 -16.41 20.16 70.66
N ASP A 34 -16.98 20.63 69.56
CA ASP A 34 -18.38 21.07 69.48
C ASP A 34 -19.13 20.12 68.54
N PRO A 35 -20.28 19.54 68.94
CA PRO A 35 -21.08 18.70 68.07
C PRO A 35 -21.99 19.59 67.23
N ALA A 36 -21.43 20.23 66.20
CA ALA A 36 -22.25 20.82 65.15
C ALA A 36 -22.78 19.68 64.27
N THR A 37 -24.09 19.52 64.31
CA THR A 37 -24.92 18.61 63.53
C THR A 37 -24.50 18.57 62.05
N SER A 38 -23.72 17.56 61.66
CA SER A 38 -23.59 17.17 60.26
C SER A 38 -24.92 16.60 59.81
N ALA A 39 -25.77 17.46 59.25
CA ALA A 39 -26.83 17.01 58.36
C ALA A 39 -26.16 16.23 57.23
N VAL A 40 -26.30 14.90 57.28
CA VAL A 40 -25.97 14.02 56.17
C VAL A 40 -26.83 14.49 55.01
N GLN A 41 -26.25 15.28 54.10
CA GLN A 41 -26.81 15.41 52.76
C GLN A 41 -26.87 13.99 52.21
N PRO A 42 -28.05 13.49 51.79
CA PRO A 42 -28.09 12.20 51.14
C PRO A 42 -27.12 12.26 49.96
N ALA A 43 -26.22 11.28 49.88
CA ALA A 43 -25.40 11.07 48.70
C ALA A 43 -26.37 11.06 47.51
N VAL A 44 -26.31 12.10 46.70
CA VAL A 44 -27.04 12.15 45.44
C VAL A 44 -26.47 10.98 44.64
N ALA A 45 -27.27 9.91 44.52
CA ALA A 45 -26.92 8.80 43.66
C ALA A 45 -26.56 9.38 42.29
N PRO A 46 -25.46 8.91 41.65
CA PRO A 46 -25.16 9.36 40.29
C PRO A 46 -26.43 9.20 39.45
N PRO A 47 -26.77 10.20 38.62
CA PRO A 47 -28.05 10.20 37.91
C PRO A 47 -28.22 8.86 37.20
N GLU A 48 -29.30 8.13 37.54
CA GLU A 48 -29.66 6.89 36.86
C GLU A 48 -29.92 7.24 35.40
N VAL A 49 -28.92 6.99 34.55
CA VAL A 49 -29.06 7.09 33.10
C VAL A 49 -30.19 6.15 32.72
N SER A 50 -31.24 6.66 32.08
CA SER A 50 -32.35 5.79 31.71
C SER A 50 -31.85 4.68 30.77
N PRO A 51 -32.44 3.47 30.80
CA PRO A 51 -32.02 2.39 29.90
C PRO A 51 -32.03 2.78 28.42
N GLU A 52 -32.88 3.74 28.05
CA GLU A 52 -32.96 4.32 26.72
C GLU A 52 -31.78 5.27 26.44
N GLN A 53 -31.42 6.14 27.38
CA GLN A 53 -30.23 7.00 27.29
C GLN A 53 -28.94 6.18 27.25
N ALA A 54 -28.85 5.09 28.00
CA ALA A 54 -27.70 4.19 27.99
C ALA A 54 -27.54 3.51 26.61
N ARG A 55 -28.64 3.04 26.01
CA ARG A 55 -28.63 2.47 24.64
C ARG A 55 -28.24 3.50 23.59
N HIS A 56 -28.75 4.73 23.70
CA HIS A 56 -28.38 5.82 22.79
C HIS A 56 -26.88 6.15 22.86
N GLN A 57 -26.32 6.21 24.07
CA GLN A 57 -24.89 6.43 24.28
C GLN A 57 -24.04 5.28 23.74
N GLU A 58 -24.45 4.03 23.96
CA GLU A 58 -23.77 2.83 23.45
C GLU A 58 -23.76 2.80 21.91
N GLN A 59 -24.90 3.11 21.28
CA GLN A 59 -25.01 3.19 19.82
C GLN A 59 -24.13 4.32 19.25
N GLN A 60 -24.16 5.51 19.87
CA GLN A 60 -23.34 6.65 19.44
C GLN A 60 -21.84 6.33 19.54
N GLN A 61 -21.41 5.67 20.62
CA GLN A 61 -20.03 5.22 20.82
C GLN A 61 -19.62 4.21 19.75
N ARG A 62 -20.49 3.23 19.44
CA ARG A 62 -20.25 2.22 18.40
C ARG A 62 -20.06 2.85 17.02
N LEU A 63 -20.94 3.78 16.64
CA LEU A 63 -20.86 4.49 15.35
C LEU A 63 -19.61 5.38 15.27
N SER A 64 -19.24 6.04 16.36
CA SER A 64 -18.02 6.86 16.43
C SER A 64 -16.75 6.01 16.28
N MET A 65 -16.72 4.82 16.91
CA MET A 65 -15.63 3.86 16.73
C MET A 65 -15.57 3.35 15.29
N ARG A 66 -16.72 3.07 14.66
CA ARG A 66 -16.81 2.65 13.26
C ARG A 66 -16.24 3.72 12.33
N LEU A 67 -16.61 4.99 12.51
CA LEU A 67 -16.06 6.10 11.74
C LEU A 67 -14.54 6.22 11.90
N THR A 68 -14.03 6.09 13.12
CA THR A 68 -12.59 6.12 13.39
C THR A 68 -11.87 4.98 12.67
N ALA A 69 -12.46 3.78 12.64
CA ALA A 69 -11.90 2.64 11.92
C ALA A 69 -11.91 2.85 10.39
N LEU A 70 -12.99 3.42 9.83
CA LEU A 70 -13.07 3.77 8.41
C LEU A 70 -12.06 4.84 8.03
N ASP A 71 -11.85 5.83 8.90
CA ASP A 71 -10.86 6.87 8.67
C ASP A 71 -9.43 6.32 8.70
N PHE A 72 -9.10 5.50 9.70
CA PHE A 72 -7.83 4.80 9.77
C PHE A 72 -7.58 3.90 8.55
N PHE A 73 -8.60 3.17 8.10
CA PHE A 73 -8.53 2.37 6.88
C PHE A 73 -8.26 3.26 5.65
N ALA A 74 -8.98 4.38 5.52
CA ALA A 74 -8.82 5.29 4.40
C ALA A 74 -7.44 5.96 4.36
N GLU A 75 -6.90 6.39 5.50
CA GLU A 75 -5.54 6.96 5.58
C GLU A 75 -4.46 5.97 5.17
N ARG A 76 -4.69 4.68 5.48
CA ARG A 76 -3.78 3.63 5.07
C ARG A 76 -3.89 3.40 3.57
N MET A 77 -5.09 3.37 3.02
CA MET A 77 -5.34 2.99 1.62
C MET A 77 -5.17 4.14 0.61
N TRP A 78 -5.45 5.38 0.99
CA TRP A 78 -5.34 6.55 0.13
C TRP A 78 -4.44 7.60 0.79
N PRO A 79 -3.33 8.00 0.15
CA PRO A 79 -2.56 9.13 0.63
C PRO A 79 -3.45 10.38 0.51
N GLY A 80 -3.32 11.32 1.46
CA GLY A 80 -4.10 12.56 1.46
C GLY A 80 -3.95 13.39 0.18
N HIS A 81 -4.61 14.55 0.15
CA HIS A 81 -4.86 15.33 -1.07
C HIS A 81 -3.59 15.91 -1.74
N ASP A 82 -2.41 15.70 -1.16
CA ASP A 82 -1.15 16.22 -1.65
C ASP A 82 -0.43 15.19 -2.52
N GLY A 83 -0.50 15.39 -3.84
CA GLY A 83 0.24 14.60 -4.81
C GLY A 83 1.75 14.62 -4.64
N GLU A 84 2.31 15.58 -3.90
CA GLU A 84 3.73 15.57 -3.55
C GLU A 84 4.07 14.47 -2.54
N ALA A 85 3.13 14.02 -1.68
CA ALA A 85 3.39 12.95 -0.74
C ALA A 85 3.69 11.62 -1.46
N GLY A 86 2.93 11.30 -2.50
CA GLY A 86 3.18 10.12 -3.35
C GLY A 86 4.51 10.22 -4.10
N LEU A 87 4.82 11.38 -4.66
CA LEU A 87 6.11 11.63 -5.33
C LEU A 87 7.31 11.56 -4.38
N ASN A 88 7.19 12.12 -3.18
CA ASN A 88 8.24 12.09 -2.17
C ASN A 88 8.47 10.69 -1.62
N TRP A 89 7.39 9.91 -1.44
CA TRP A 89 7.51 8.50 -1.09
C TRP A 89 8.28 7.72 -2.17
N LEU A 90 7.92 7.91 -3.45
CA LEU A 90 8.61 7.27 -4.58
C LEU A 90 10.12 7.61 -4.61
N ARG A 91 10.47 8.89 -4.43
CA ARG A 91 11.86 9.36 -4.34
C ARG A 91 12.60 8.70 -3.18
N THR A 92 11.99 8.67 -2.01
CA THR A 92 12.59 8.11 -0.78
C THR A 92 12.76 6.60 -0.90
N SER A 93 11.77 5.91 -1.45
CA SER A 93 11.80 4.46 -1.69
C SER A 93 12.89 4.08 -2.69
N ALA A 94 13.02 4.82 -3.80
CA ALA A 94 14.09 4.59 -4.78
C ALA A 94 15.48 4.73 -4.15
N ALA A 95 15.71 5.82 -3.42
CA ALA A 95 16.97 6.05 -2.72
C ALA A 95 17.26 4.98 -1.65
N GLY A 96 16.23 4.54 -0.92
CA GLY A 96 16.32 3.46 0.07
C GLY A 96 16.72 2.11 -0.55
N SER A 97 16.33 1.87 -1.80
CA SER A 97 16.74 0.70 -2.58
C SER A 97 18.10 0.87 -3.30
N GLY A 98 18.82 1.98 -3.09
CA GLY A 98 20.09 2.24 -3.76
C GLY A 98 19.97 2.72 -5.22
N LEU A 99 18.76 3.10 -5.66
CA LEU A 99 18.52 3.63 -6.99
C LEU A 99 18.71 5.14 -7.04
N GLU A 100 19.20 5.62 -8.19
CA GLU A 100 19.28 7.03 -8.52
C GLU A 100 18.08 7.44 -9.38
N LEU A 101 17.22 8.30 -8.87
CA LEU A 101 16.07 8.79 -9.62
C LEU A 101 16.49 9.95 -10.53
N THR A 102 16.66 9.67 -11.82
CA THR A 102 17.22 10.63 -12.78
C THR A 102 16.16 11.53 -13.43
N ARG A 103 14.88 11.11 -13.44
CA ARG A 103 13.79 11.90 -14.02
C ARG A 103 12.45 11.63 -13.34
N VAL A 104 11.69 12.68 -13.10
CA VAL A 104 10.29 12.63 -12.66
C VAL A 104 9.50 13.68 -13.42
N MET A 105 8.50 13.25 -14.17
CA MET A 105 7.63 14.12 -14.96
C MET A 105 6.18 13.86 -14.59
N PRO A 106 5.62 14.60 -13.61
CA PRO A 106 4.20 14.55 -13.34
C PRO A 106 3.41 15.21 -14.47
N GLU A 107 2.25 14.66 -14.78
CA GLU A 107 1.28 15.19 -15.73
C GLU A 107 0.09 15.84 -15.02
N VAL A 108 -0.86 16.34 -15.81
CA VAL A 108 -2.09 16.94 -15.30
C VAL A 108 -2.93 15.88 -14.59
N VAL A 109 -3.56 16.28 -13.48
CA VAL A 109 -4.49 15.42 -12.73
C VAL A 109 -5.67 15.05 -13.62
N ILE A 110 -6.00 13.76 -13.64
CA ILE A 110 -7.17 13.21 -14.32
C ILE A 110 -8.10 12.58 -13.29
N GLU A 111 -9.40 12.77 -13.48
CA GLU A 111 -10.41 12.09 -12.68
C GLU A 111 -11.01 10.97 -13.52
N ARG A 112 -11.05 9.76 -12.95
CA ARG A 112 -11.67 8.60 -13.59
C ARG A 112 -12.56 7.90 -12.59
N GLN A 113 -13.86 7.87 -12.88
CA GLN A 113 -14.85 7.10 -12.10
C GLN A 113 -14.79 7.40 -10.60
N GLY A 114 -14.64 8.69 -10.23
CA GLY A 114 -14.57 9.13 -8.83
C GLY A 114 -13.22 8.87 -8.14
N VAL A 115 -12.15 8.62 -8.90
CA VAL A 115 -10.78 8.54 -8.40
C VAL A 115 -9.91 9.57 -9.13
N ALA A 116 -9.34 10.50 -8.37
CA ALA A 116 -8.34 11.44 -8.87
C ALA A 116 -6.94 10.79 -8.93
N VAL A 117 -6.30 10.90 -10.10
CA VAL A 117 -4.97 10.33 -10.37
C VAL A 117 -4.09 11.40 -11.02
N ARG A 118 -2.84 11.51 -10.57
CA ARG A 118 -1.78 12.25 -11.27
C ARG A 118 -0.86 11.27 -11.97
N PRO A 119 -0.94 11.13 -13.30
CA PRO A 119 0.02 10.34 -14.05
C PRO A 119 1.42 10.94 -13.88
N ALA A 120 2.43 10.09 -13.84
CA ALA A 120 3.81 10.52 -13.87
C ALA A 120 4.68 9.51 -14.62
N MET A 121 5.63 10.02 -15.38
CA MET A 121 6.74 9.23 -15.92
C MET A 121 7.95 9.36 -14.99
N MET A 122 8.56 8.23 -14.66
CA MET A 122 9.73 8.17 -13.79
C MET A 122 10.86 7.41 -14.45
N GLN A 123 12.09 7.85 -14.19
CA GLN A 123 13.30 7.12 -14.55
C GLN A 123 14.17 6.93 -13.31
N ALA A 124 14.57 5.69 -13.07
CA ALA A 124 15.49 5.30 -12.01
C ALA A 124 16.64 4.48 -12.59
N GLU A 125 17.81 4.57 -11.99
CA GLU A 125 19.01 3.86 -12.43
C GLU A 125 19.68 3.14 -11.26
N GLY A 126 20.10 1.89 -11.48
CA GLY A 126 20.78 1.11 -10.45
C GLY A 126 21.09 -0.31 -10.89
N GLU A 127 21.22 -1.23 -9.93
CA GLU A 127 21.38 -2.66 -10.24
C GLU A 127 20.03 -3.33 -10.52
N TRP A 128 20.03 -4.44 -11.26
CA TRP A 128 18.80 -5.16 -11.61
C TRP A 128 18.02 -5.61 -10.37
N ALA A 129 18.74 -6.14 -9.37
CA ALA A 129 18.14 -6.61 -8.12
C ALA A 129 17.48 -5.46 -7.34
N ASP A 130 18.13 -4.30 -7.29
CA ASP A 130 17.62 -3.10 -6.63
C ASP A 130 16.35 -2.56 -7.32
N VAL A 131 16.33 -2.59 -8.66
CA VAL A 131 15.14 -2.20 -9.45
C VAL A 131 13.97 -3.14 -9.16
N VAL A 132 14.20 -4.46 -9.16
CA VAL A 132 13.16 -5.44 -8.84
C VAL A 132 12.67 -5.27 -7.40
N GLY A 133 13.58 -5.07 -6.44
CA GLY A 133 13.23 -4.80 -5.04
C GLY A 133 12.45 -3.49 -4.85
N TRP A 134 12.76 -2.46 -5.63
CA TRP A 134 12.00 -1.22 -5.62
C TRP A 134 10.59 -1.39 -6.21
N LEU A 135 10.41 -2.17 -7.27
CA LEU A 135 9.08 -2.52 -7.79
C LEU A 135 8.25 -3.29 -6.76
N GLN A 136 8.86 -4.23 -6.04
CA GLN A 136 8.22 -4.91 -4.91
C GLN A 136 7.81 -3.95 -3.80
N ALA A 137 8.64 -2.95 -3.49
CA ALA A 137 8.29 -1.92 -2.51
C ALA A 137 7.14 -1.02 -2.99
N ILE A 138 7.03 -0.75 -4.29
CA ILE A 138 5.88 -0.04 -4.89
C ILE A 138 4.60 -0.87 -4.75
N GLU A 139 4.66 -2.17 -5.04
CA GLU A 139 3.53 -3.11 -4.89
C GLU A 139 3.09 -3.27 -3.44
N ALA A 140 4.04 -3.37 -2.51
CA ALA A 140 3.78 -3.44 -1.08
C ALA A 140 3.37 -2.08 -0.49
N SER A 141 3.48 -1.00 -1.26
CA SER A 141 3.04 0.30 -0.78
C SER A 141 1.51 0.27 -0.65
N PRO A 142 0.94 0.80 0.44
CA PRO A 142 -0.52 0.94 0.52
C PRO A 142 -0.99 1.69 -0.72
N ARG A 143 -2.13 1.29 -1.34
CA ARG A 143 -2.64 1.71 -2.68
C ARG A 143 -2.50 3.21 -3.00
N ARG A 144 -1.26 3.66 -3.21
CA ARG A 144 -0.85 5.05 -3.44
C ARG A 144 -0.52 5.26 -4.90
N LEU A 145 -0.23 4.15 -5.60
CA LEU A 145 0.39 4.13 -6.90
C LEU A 145 -0.27 3.05 -7.75
N ILE A 146 -0.50 3.37 -9.01
CA ILE A 146 -0.95 2.43 -10.01
C ILE A 146 0.13 2.39 -11.08
N LEU A 147 0.97 1.37 -11.05
CA LEU A 147 1.90 1.10 -12.14
C LEU A 147 1.10 0.74 -13.41
N ARG A 148 1.54 1.26 -14.56
CA ARG A 148 0.87 1.09 -15.87
C ARG A 148 1.76 0.44 -16.90
N GLU A 149 3.04 0.75 -16.83
CA GLU A 149 4.03 0.28 -17.78
C GLU A 149 5.39 0.31 -17.10
N VAL A 150 6.15 -0.76 -17.32
CA VAL A 150 7.51 -0.92 -16.81
C VAL A 150 8.41 -1.25 -18.00
N GLU A 151 9.36 -0.37 -18.29
CA GLU A 151 10.44 -0.64 -19.23
C GLU A 151 11.78 -0.68 -18.49
N LEU A 152 12.50 -1.78 -18.59
CA LEU A 152 13.85 -1.96 -18.04
C LEU A 152 14.85 -2.06 -19.19
N HIS A 153 15.95 -1.31 -19.09
CA HIS A 153 17.01 -1.31 -20.07
C HIS A 153 18.36 -1.51 -19.39
N THR A 154 19.09 -2.56 -19.80
CA THR A 154 20.46 -2.77 -19.34
C THR A 154 21.41 -1.94 -20.19
N LEU A 155 22.03 -0.94 -19.57
CA LEU A 155 23.06 -0.08 -20.17
C LEU A 155 24.41 -0.36 -19.49
N ARG A 156 25.29 -1.08 -20.18
CA ARG A 156 26.61 -1.51 -19.68
C ARG A 156 26.48 -2.33 -18.39
N ASN A 157 26.64 -1.68 -17.23
CA ASN A 157 26.64 -2.31 -15.91
C ASN A 157 25.48 -1.81 -15.02
N ARG A 158 24.54 -1.04 -15.58
CA ARG A 158 23.38 -0.50 -14.86
C ARG A 158 22.10 -0.81 -15.60
N VAL A 159 21.01 -0.81 -14.84
CA VAL A 159 19.64 -0.91 -15.36
C VAL A 159 19.00 0.45 -15.23
N VAL A 160 18.39 0.90 -16.33
CA VAL A 160 17.52 2.06 -16.36
C VAL A 160 16.08 1.54 -16.35
N ALA A 161 15.35 1.85 -15.29
CA ALA A 161 13.93 1.57 -15.17
C ALA A 161 13.14 2.83 -15.57
N GLN A 162 12.26 2.72 -16.55
CA GLN A 162 11.29 3.73 -16.93
C GLN A 162 9.90 3.23 -16.53
N LEU A 163 9.23 3.98 -15.65
CA LEU A 163 7.93 3.61 -15.12
C LEU A 163 6.89 4.64 -15.52
N LYS A 164 5.72 4.17 -15.96
CA LYS A 164 4.50 4.99 -15.99
C LYS A 164 3.68 4.64 -14.75
N VAL A 165 3.48 5.62 -13.88
CA VAL A 165 2.73 5.48 -12.62
C VAL A 165 1.55 6.45 -12.60
N GLY A 166 0.44 6.03 -12.00
CA GLY A 166 -0.65 6.90 -11.59
C GLY A 166 -0.60 7.10 -10.08
N ILE A 167 -0.37 8.32 -9.63
CA ILE A 167 -0.34 8.67 -8.21
C ILE A 167 -1.75 9.01 -7.78
N LEU A 168 -2.27 8.30 -6.79
CA LEU A 168 -3.62 8.50 -6.29
C LEU A 168 -3.68 9.76 -5.41
N LEU A 169 -4.68 10.61 -5.63
CA LEU A 169 -4.80 11.93 -5.01
C LEU A 169 -6.05 12.11 -4.14
N ASP A 170 -6.78 11.04 -3.86
CA ASP A 170 -8.18 11.14 -3.48
C ASP A 170 -8.45 10.47 -2.13
N ARG A 171 -8.73 11.27 -1.09
CA ARG A 171 -9.35 10.77 0.16
C ARG A 171 -10.86 10.75 -0.09
N PRO A 172 -11.59 9.73 0.38
CA PRO A 172 -13.05 9.71 0.30
C PRO A 172 -13.68 11.03 0.77
N THR A 173 -14.51 11.62 -0.08
CA THR A 173 -15.19 12.91 0.14
C THR A 173 -16.00 12.93 1.43
N GLY A 174 -16.62 11.79 1.79
CA GLY A 174 -17.34 11.65 3.06
C GLY A 174 -16.44 11.78 4.29
N LEU A 175 -15.19 11.33 4.23
CA LEU A 175 -14.24 11.48 5.33
C LEU A 175 -13.67 12.89 5.43
N THR A 176 -13.42 13.54 4.29
CA THR A 176 -13.03 14.95 4.27
C THR A 176 -14.13 15.83 4.89
N ALA A 177 -15.38 15.60 4.51
CA ALA A 177 -16.52 16.31 5.07
C ALA A 177 -16.69 16.07 6.58
N LEU A 178 -16.48 14.83 7.06
CA LEU A 178 -16.52 14.52 8.50
C LEU A 178 -15.39 15.14 9.31
N ALA A 179 -14.19 15.27 8.75
CA ALA A 179 -13.07 15.93 9.42
C ALA A 179 -13.34 17.42 9.70
N GLU A 180 -14.23 18.03 8.93
CA GLU A 180 -14.68 19.42 9.10
C GLU A 180 -15.86 19.55 10.07
N MET A 181 -16.49 18.43 10.47
CA MET A 181 -17.64 18.38 11.36
C MET A 181 -17.24 17.96 12.78
N ASN A 182 -17.94 18.50 13.78
CA ASN A 182 -17.82 17.98 15.15
C ASN A 182 -18.70 16.74 15.31
N VAL A 183 -18.11 15.55 15.16
CA VAL A 183 -18.79 14.25 15.23
C VAL A 183 -19.56 14.07 16.55
N ALA A 184 -19.12 14.70 17.64
CA ALA A 184 -19.77 14.66 18.94
C ALA A 184 -21.17 15.33 18.97
N ASP A 185 -21.45 16.22 18.02
CA ASP A 185 -22.70 16.98 17.94
C ASP A 185 -23.75 16.31 17.03
N LEU A 186 -23.39 15.22 16.35
CA LEU A 186 -24.28 14.51 15.42
C LEU A 186 -25.21 13.55 16.16
N ARG A 187 -26.47 13.48 15.69
CA ARG A 187 -27.45 12.51 16.17
C ARG A 187 -27.14 11.11 15.64
N ASN A 188 -27.61 10.06 16.33
CA ASN A 188 -27.38 8.67 15.91
C ASN A 188 -27.80 8.40 14.45
N GLU A 189 -28.94 8.91 14.01
CA GLU A 189 -29.42 8.77 12.62
C GLU A 189 -28.48 9.43 11.60
N GLU A 190 -27.89 10.57 11.95
CA GLU A 190 -26.94 11.31 11.10
C GLU A 190 -25.59 10.57 11.03
N LEU A 191 -25.15 10.00 12.15
CA LEU A 191 -23.96 9.16 12.21
C LEU A 191 -24.12 7.86 11.40
N GLU A 192 -25.27 7.19 11.50
CA GLU A 192 -25.57 5.99 10.71
C GLU A 192 -25.56 6.28 9.21
N LEU A 193 -26.18 7.39 8.80
CA LEU A 193 -26.17 7.82 7.41
C LEU A 193 -24.75 8.13 6.95
N ALA A 194 -23.95 8.86 7.74
CA ALA A 194 -22.57 9.19 7.42
C ALA A 194 -21.70 7.93 7.26
N VAL A 195 -21.79 6.99 8.21
CA VAL A 195 -21.11 5.68 8.13
C VAL A 195 -21.48 4.96 6.84
N SER A 196 -22.78 4.83 6.55
CA SER A 196 -23.27 4.11 5.37
C SER A 196 -22.77 4.74 4.06
N MET A 197 -22.80 6.07 3.96
CA MET A 197 -22.30 6.79 2.79
C MET A 197 -20.80 6.59 2.58
N ILE A 198 -20.00 6.65 3.66
CA ILE A 198 -18.55 6.45 3.60
C ILE A 198 -18.20 5.03 3.21
N GLU A 199 -18.88 4.03 3.79
CA GLU A 199 -18.70 2.63 3.41
C GLU A 199 -19.03 2.39 1.93
N ALA A 200 -20.10 2.99 1.43
CA ALA A 200 -20.48 2.90 0.02
C ALA A 200 -19.44 3.56 -0.89
N GLU A 201 -18.94 4.74 -0.53
CA GLU A 201 -17.88 5.44 -1.26
C GLU A 201 -16.58 4.65 -1.29
N LEU A 202 -16.13 4.16 -0.13
CA LEU A 202 -14.93 3.33 0.01
C LEU A 202 -15.01 2.06 -0.83
N ARG A 203 -16.18 1.40 -0.83
CA ARG A 203 -16.43 0.21 -1.65
C ARG A 203 -16.37 0.56 -3.15
N GLY A 204 -17.01 1.65 -3.57
CA GLY A 204 -16.98 2.13 -4.95
C GLY A 204 -15.56 2.45 -5.42
N LYS A 205 -14.81 3.25 -4.66
CA LYS A 205 -13.41 3.57 -4.98
C LYS A 205 -12.52 2.33 -5.00
N SER A 206 -12.71 1.38 -4.09
CA SER A 206 -11.96 0.12 -4.09
C SER A 206 -12.19 -0.68 -5.37
N GLN A 207 -13.44 -0.82 -5.81
CA GLN A 207 -13.77 -1.48 -7.08
C GLN A 207 -13.15 -0.75 -8.28
N THR A 208 -13.18 0.58 -8.30
CA THR A 208 -12.50 1.38 -9.33
C THR A 208 -11.00 1.14 -9.31
N LEU A 209 -10.36 1.10 -8.13
CA LEU A 209 -8.93 0.83 -8.01
C LEU A 209 -8.54 -0.58 -8.48
N GLU A 210 -9.38 -1.59 -8.22
CA GLU A 210 -9.20 -2.94 -8.76
C GLU A 210 -9.25 -2.95 -10.29
N GLN A 211 -10.24 -2.29 -10.89
CA GLN A 211 -10.33 -2.14 -12.34
C GLN A 211 -9.11 -1.42 -12.91
N LEU A 212 -8.68 -0.36 -12.22
CA LEU A 212 -7.48 0.39 -12.58
C LEU A 212 -6.18 -0.40 -12.32
N GLY A 213 -6.19 -1.49 -11.54
CA GLY A 213 -5.05 -2.38 -11.33
C GLY A 213 -4.09 -1.90 -10.25
N ALA A 214 -4.60 -1.27 -9.19
CA ALA A 214 -3.78 -0.81 -8.07
C ALA A 214 -3.01 -1.96 -7.37
N ASP A 215 -3.55 -3.18 -7.39
CA ASP A 215 -2.96 -4.36 -6.73
C ASP A 215 -2.28 -5.33 -7.73
N ALA A 216 -1.99 -4.87 -8.96
CA ALA A 216 -1.31 -5.70 -9.94
C ALA A 216 0.16 -5.92 -9.54
N SER A 217 0.64 -7.17 -9.55
CA SER A 217 2.06 -7.46 -9.34
C SER A 217 2.84 -7.29 -10.63
N TRP A 218 3.79 -6.35 -10.63
CA TRP A 218 4.71 -6.07 -11.74
C TRP A 218 6.04 -6.79 -11.55
N SER A 219 6.42 -7.06 -10.31
CA SER A 219 7.67 -7.68 -9.92
C SER A 219 7.65 -9.19 -10.16
N GLN A 220 6.50 -9.85 -10.01
CA GLN A 220 6.35 -11.29 -10.25
C GLN A 220 6.71 -11.69 -11.69
N PRO A 221 6.11 -11.14 -12.77
CA PRO A 221 6.48 -11.53 -14.12
C PRO A 221 7.96 -11.28 -14.42
N ILE A 222 8.53 -10.21 -13.88
CA ILE A 222 9.95 -9.88 -14.05
C ILE A 222 10.83 -10.93 -13.35
N ALA A 223 10.50 -11.27 -12.10
CA ALA A 223 11.24 -12.26 -11.32
C ALA A 223 11.16 -13.65 -11.96
N GLU A 224 9.97 -14.07 -12.40
CA GLU A 224 9.77 -15.35 -13.07
C GLU A 224 10.55 -15.43 -14.39
N LEU A 225 10.43 -14.44 -15.29
CA LEU A 225 11.24 -14.40 -16.53
C LEU A 225 12.73 -14.46 -16.23
N THR A 226 13.19 -13.69 -15.25
CA THR A 226 14.59 -13.65 -14.86
C THR A 226 15.06 -15.02 -14.35
N SER A 227 14.22 -15.72 -13.58
CA SER A 227 14.54 -17.05 -13.03
C SER A 227 14.61 -18.16 -14.09
N LEU A 228 13.87 -17.99 -15.20
CA LEU A 228 13.83 -18.96 -16.29
C LEU A 228 14.96 -18.77 -17.31
N MET A 229 15.72 -17.67 -17.23
CA MET A 229 16.77 -17.35 -18.21
C MET A 229 17.83 -18.46 -18.32
N PRO A 230 18.31 -18.77 -19.54
CA PRO A 230 19.25 -19.85 -19.74
C PRO A 230 20.67 -19.46 -19.29
N GLY A 231 21.17 -20.11 -18.24
CA GLY A 231 22.58 -20.09 -17.85
C GLY A 231 23.18 -18.69 -17.71
N SER A 232 24.13 -18.34 -18.59
CA SER A 232 24.85 -17.05 -18.59
C SER A 232 24.18 -15.95 -19.43
N ALA A 233 22.91 -16.14 -19.83
CA ALA A 233 22.15 -15.13 -20.56
C ALA A 233 22.05 -13.82 -19.77
N LYS A 234 22.03 -12.71 -20.50
CA LYS A 234 21.96 -11.37 -19.91
C LYS A 234 20.71 -10.64 -20.39
N PRO A 235 19.89 -10.07 -19.48
CA PRO A 235 18.76 -9.25 -19.86
C PRO A 235 19.26 -7.95 -20.52
N VAL A 236 18.61 -7.54 -21.60
CA VAL A 236 18.92 -6.30 -22.33
C VAL A 236 17.79 -5.29 -22.19
N LYS A 237 16.58 -5.74 -22.51
CA LYS A 237 15.38 -4.92 -22.46
C LYS A 237 14.25 -5.78 -21.94
N LEU A 238 13.44 -5.24 -21.06
CA LEU A 238 12.14 -5.80 -20.70
C LEU A 238 11.11 -4.68 -20.83
N SER A 239 10.02 -4.92 -21.51
CA SER A 239 8.87 -4.03 -21.58
C SER A 239 7.67 -4.84 -21.15
N ILE A 240 6.92 -4.34 -20.19
CA ILE A 240 5.68 -4.96 -19.72
C ILE A 240 4.63 -3.87 -19.64
N ALA A 241 3.48 -4.12 -20.25
CA ALA A 241 2.31 -3.27 -20.19
C ALA A 241 1.09 -4.11 -19.81
N ARG A 242 0.23 -3.58 -18.93
CA ARG A 242 -0.99 -4.27 -18.53
C ARG A 242 -1.98 -4.30 -19.69
N THR A 243 -2.60 -5.44 -19.93
CA THR A 243 -3.62 -5.63 -20.98
C THR A 243 -5.01 -5.37 -20.41
N GLY A 244 -5.74 -4.43 -21.01
CA GLY A 244 -7.13 -4.16 -20.66
C GLY A 244 -7.35 -3.43 -19.32
N ASN A 245 -8.49 -2.74 -19.22
CA ASN A 245 -8.91 -1.98 -18.04
C ASN A 245 -9.97 -2.71 -17.19
N GLY A 246 -10.24 -4.00 -17.46
CA GLY A 246 -11.48 -4.65 -16.99
C GLY A 246 -11.39 -6.08 -16.48
N GLU A 247 -10.25 -6.77 -16.65
CA GLU A 247 -10.14 -8.12 -16.13
C GLU A 247 -9.47 -8.12 -14.75
N ARG A 248 -10.12 -8.82 -13.83
CA ARG A 248 -9.56 -9.13 -12.50
C ARG A 248 -8.22 -9.88 -12.64
N ALA A 249 -8.03 -10.60 -13.74
CA ALA A 249 -6.78 -11.26 -14.07
C ALA A 249 -5.65 -10.22 -14.30
N GLN A 250 -4.51 -10.45 -13.65
CA GLN A 250 -3.31 -9.65 -13.84
C GLN A 250 -2.65 -10.06 -15.15
N SER A 251 -3.21 -9.60 -16.27
CA SER A 251 -2.70 -9.89 -17.60
C SER A 251 -1.78 -8.77 -18.10
N PHE A 252 -0.64 -9.15 -18.64
CA PHE A 252 0.37 -8.24 -19.14
C PHE A 252 0.94 -8.75 -20.46
N ASP A 253 0.99 -7.89 -21.45
CA ASP A 253 1.75 -8.15 -22.66
C ASP A 253 3.14 -7.57 -22.48
N GLY A 254 4.13 -8.32 -22.95
CA GLY A 254 5.50 -7.91 -22.81
C GLY A 254 6.40 -8.34 -23.94
N THR A 255 7.54 -7.67 -23.99
CA THR A 255 8.66 -8.02 -24.84
C THR A 255 9.91 -8.08 -24.00
N PHE A 256 10.62 -9.20 -24.07
CA PHE A 256 11.88 -9.41 -23.40
C PHE A 256 12.98 -9.62 -24.43
N THR A 257 14.05 -8.85 -24.32
CA THR A 257 15.26 -9.00 -25.11
C THR A 257 16.37 -9.49 -24.20
N LEU A 258 17.03 -10.58 -24.61
CA LEU A 258 18.20 -11.11 -23.93
C LEU A 258 19.36 -11.37 -24.90
N VAL A 259 20.58 -11.40 -24.38
CA VAL A 259 21.74 -11.92 -25.12
C VAL A 259 22.09 -13.30 -24.57
N VAL A 260 22.13 -14.30 -25.44
CA VAL A 260 22.56 -15.68 -25.14
C VAL A 260 23.91 -16.00 -25.78
N PRO A 261 24.71 -16.88 -25.17
CA PRO A 261 25.98 -17.33 -25.74
C PRO A 261 25.83 -18.34 -26.88
N ASP A 262 24.63 -18.89 -27.09
CA ASP A 262 24.34 -19.86 -28.16
C ASP A 262 22.89 -19.71 -28.63
N ALA A 263 22.72 -19.59 -29.95
CA ALA A 263 21.42 -19.55 -30.62
C ALA A 263 20.54 -20.75 -30.28
N GLY A 264 21.15 -21.93 -30.09
CA GLY A 264 20.47 -23.19 -29.80
C GLY A 264 19.70 -23.17 -28.47
N LEU A 265 20.04 -22.28 -27.54
CA LEU A 265 19.37 -22.16 -26.25
C LEU A 265 18.03 -21.41 -26.33
N VAL A 266 17.82 -20.61 -27.37
CA VAL A 266 16.63 -19.74 -27.49
C VAL A 266 15.33 -20.55 -27.65
N PRO A 267 15.24 -21.57 -28.52
CA PRO A 267 14.04 -22.39 -28.65
C PRO A 267 13.65 -23.13 -27.36
N ASP A 268 14.64 -23.64 -26.62
CA ASP A 268 14.40 -24.35 -25.36
C ASP A 268 13.97 -23.38 -24.24
N TYR A 269 14.53 -22.16 -24.21
CA TYR A 269 14.08 -21.11 -23.31
C TYR A 269 12.61 -20.71 -23.59
N ILE A 270 12.24 -20.48 -24.85
CA ILE A 270 10.86 -20.14 -25.21
C ILE A 270 9.91 -21.27 -24.83
N ARG A 271 10.28 -22.53 -25.10
CA ARG A 271 9.48 -23.69 -24.69
C ARG A 271 9.33 -23.78 -23.16
N THR A 272 10.35 -23.37 -22.42
CA THR A 272 10.31 -23.34 -20.95
C THR A 272 9.35 -22.26 -20.47
N ILE A 273 9.39 -21.05 -21.04
CA ILE A 273 8.44 -19.98 -20.76
C ILE A 273 7.01 -20.44 -21.09
N GLN A 274 6.76 -20.99 -22.27
CA GLN A 274 5.43 -21.47 -22.69
C GLN A 274 4.84 -22.56 -21.78
N LYS A 275 5.69 -23.31 -21.07
CA LYS A 275 5.25 -24.34 -20.10
C LYS A 275 5.01 -23.76 -18.71
N HIS A 276 5.42 -22.54 -18.45
CA HIS A 276 5.23 -21.89 -17.16
C HIS A 276 3.76 -21.50 -16.98
N PRO A 277 3.11 -21.83 -15.86
CA PRO A 277 1.67 -21.63 -15.67
C PRO A 277 1.21 -20.16 -15.74
N GLY A 278 2.13 -19.20 -15.60
CA GLY A 278 1.85 -17.77 -15.74
C GLY A 278 2.10 -17.20 -17.14
N PHE A 279 2.79 -17.89 -18.05
CA PHE A 279 3.15 -17.35 -19.36
C PHE A 279 2.41 -18.07 -20.49
N ALA A 280 1.83 -17.28 -21.39
CA ALA A 280 1.17 -17.70 -22.61
C ALA A 280 1.80 -16.98 -23.82
N ASP A 281 1.55 -17.53 -25.01
CA ASP A 281 1.87 -16.91 -26.31
C ASP A 281 3.32 -16.42 -26.45
N ALA A 282 4.24 -17.04 -25.72
CA ALA A 282 5.65 -16.67 -25.77
C ALA A 282 6.24 -17.07 -27.12
N ASN A 283 6.76 -16.11 -27.89
CA ASN A 283 7.20 -16.32 -29.26
C ASN A 283 8.49 -15.56 -29.56
N LEU A 284 9.37 -16.15 -30.38
CA LEU A 284 10.56 -15.48 -30.90
C LEU A 284 10.13 -14.45 -31.95
N GLU A 285 10.34 -13.17 -31.66
CA GLU A 285 10.09 -12.10 -32.62
C GLU A 285 11.29 -11.93 -33.56
N SER A 286 12.50 -11.90 -33.00
CA SER A 286 13.71 -11.80 -33.80
C SER A 286 14.93 -12.40 -33.13
N LEU A 287 15.87 -12.87 -33.96
CA LEU A 287 17.17 -13.38 -33.54
C LEU A 287 18.24 -12.73 -34.40
N ARG A 288 19.24 -12.10 -33.77
CA ARG A 288 20.30 -11.38 -34.47
C ARG A 288 21.65 -11.65 -33.81
N ASN A 289 22.70 -11.72 -34.63
CA ASN A 289 24.07 -11.84 -34.13
C ASN A 289 24.46 -10.59 -33.32
N ALA A 290 25.03 -10.79 -32.14
CA ALA A 290 25.44 -9.74 -31.19
C ALA A 290 26.97 -9.66 -30.99
N GLY A 291 27.76 -10.37 -31.81
CA GLY A 291 29.22 -10.49 -31.69
C GLY A 291 29.64 -11.89 -31.24
N ALA A 292 30.96 -12.14 -31.15
CA ALA A 292 31.65 -13.40 -30.76
C ALA A 292 30.77 -14.53 -30.19
N ASP A 293 30.04 -15.25 -31.05
CA ASP A 293 29.12 -16.35 -30.74
C ASP A 293 27.86 -16.01 -29.92
N TRP A 294 27.64 -14.76 -29.56
CA TRP A 294 26.43 -14.30 -28.88
C TRP A 294 25.28 -13.98 -29.84
N GLN A 295 24.07 -14.34 -29.44
CA GLN A 295 22.84 -13.95 -30.13
C GLN A 295 21.99 -13.05 -29.25
N ARG A 296 21.42 -12.01 -29.85
CA ARG A 296 20.34 -11.23 -29.25
C ARG A 296 19.00 -11.80 -29.71
N ALA A 297 18.20 -12.27 -28.78
CA ALA A 297 16.84 -12.76 -29.01
C ALA A 297 15.83 -11.77 -28.43
N ALA A 298 14.84 -11.39 -29.22
CA ALA A 298 13.66 -10.66 -28.78
C ALA A 298 12.47 -11.62 -28.74
N VAL A 299 11.83 -11.72 -27.58
CA VAL A 299 10.74 -12.65 -27.29
C VAL A 299 9.53 -11.83 -26.85
N THR A 300 8.39 -12.01 -27.49
CA THR A 300 7.11 -11.49 -26.99
C THR A 300 6.48 -12.54 -26.08
N PHE A 301 5.64 -12.12 -25.15
CA PHE A 301 4.89 -13.01 -24.26
C PHE A 301 3.65 -12.29 -23.72
N THR A 302 2.70 -13.09 -23.23
CA THR A 302 1.63 -12.63 -22.36
C THR A 302 1.80 -13.32 -21.01
N PHE A 303 1.83 -12.54 -19.92
CA PHE A 303 1.81 -13.06 -18.56
C PHE A 303 0.41 -12.91 -17.99
N THR A 304 -0.17 -13.99 -17.47
CA THR A 304 -1.43 -13.97 -16.74
C THR A 304 -1.18 -14.49 -15.34
N GLY A 305 -0.97 -13.56 -14.40
CA GLY A 305 -0.84 -13.86 -12.98
C GLY A 305 -2.19 -14.20 -12.35
N GLN A 306 -2.18 -14.98 -11.28
CA GLN A 306 -3.34 -15.06 -10.41
C GLN A 306 -3.49 -13.71 -9.70
N ALA A 307 -4.69 -13.12 -9.78
CA ALA A 307 -4.98 -11.97 -8.94
C ALA A 307 -4.82 -12.42 -7.48
N GLU A 308 -3.95 -11.75 -6.71
CA GLU A 308 -4.00 -11.96 -5.27
C GLU A 308 -5.43 -11.66 -4.79
N PRO A 309 -6.01 -12.52 -3.93
CA PRO A 309 -7.33 -12.29 -3.41
C PRO A 309 -7.34 -10.93 -2.70
N THR A 310 -8.20 -10.04 -3.17
CA THR A 310 -8.31 -8.71 -2.62
C THR A 310 -8.68 -8.78 -1.15
N ASP A 311 -8.02 -7.97 -0.32
CA ASP A 311 -8.37 -7.77 1.09
C ASP A 311 -9.66 -6.95 1.26
N THR A 312 -10.62 -7.06 0.33
CA THR A 312 -12.00 -6.60 0.54
C THR A 312 -12.64 -7.32 1.74
N ALA A 313 -12.12 -8.52 2.07
CA ALA A 313 -12.43 -9.19 3.32
C ALA A 313 -12.07 -8.34 4.56
N ALA A 314 -11.07 -7.45 4.51
CA ALA A 314 -10.76 -6.57 5.64
C ALA A 314 -11.84 -5.50 5.91
N LEU A 315 -12.53 -5.02 4.86
CA LEU A 315 -13.72 -4.17 5.01
C LEU A 315 -14.88 -4.97 5.61
N ASP A 316 -15.05 -6.23 5.20
CA ASP A 316 -16.07 -7.12 5.76
C ASP A 316 -15.74 -7.60 7.19
N VAL A 317 -14.47 -7.70 7.57
CA VAL A 317 -14.04 -8.04 8.95
C VAL A 317 -14.20 -6.84 9.89
N ALA A 318 -13.95 -5.61 9.41
CA ALA A 318 -14.37 -4.41 10.13
C ALA A 318 -15.91 -4.32 10.23
N ALA A 319 -16.62 -4.87 9.23
CA ALA A 319 -18.06 -4.99 9.24
C ALA A 319 -18.60 -6.07 10.19
N ALA A 320 -17.89 -7.20 10.32
CA ALA A 320 -18.31 -8.40 11.03
C ALA A 320 -17.81 -8.49 12.48
N ALA A 321 -17.16 -7.45 13.02
CA ALA A 321 -16.87 -7.32 14.46
C ALA A 321 -18.12 -6.94 15.30
N GLU A 322 -19.31 -7.36 14.84
CA GLU A 322 -20.58 -7.33 15.58
C GLU A 322 -20.79 -8.65 16.33
#